data_AF-A0A7K2ZI06-F1
#
_entry.id   AF-A0A7K2ZI06-F1
#
_cell.length_a   1.000
_cell.length_b   1.000
_cell.length_c   1.000
_cell.angle_alpha   90.00
_cell.angle_beta   90.00
_cell.angle_gamma   90.00
#
_symmetry.space_group_name_H-M   'P 1'
#
loop_
_entity.id
_entity.type
_entity.pdbx_description
1 polymer ?
#
loop_
_entity_poly.entity_id
_entity_poly.type
_entity_poly.pdbx_seq_one_letter_code
_entity_poly.pdbx_strand_id
1 'polypeptide(L)'
;MALPAITPYPMPAADELPANRVDWTVDPARAVLLVHDLQNYFLSAYDRQAAPVPELLSHVAELKKEAARLGVPVLYTAQPGGQSAEERGLQQDFWGPGLPADEHAAAIADEVAPGDGDTVITKWKYSGFVRTDLLERLREQGRDQIVLTGVYAHIGVLMTACDAWMQDIQAFVVADAVADFSADDHAMALRWAAGKCAVVTTTRAVFEGK
;
A
#
# COMPACT_ATOMS: atom_id res chain seq x y z
N MET A 1 1.71 21.59 5.81
CA MET A 1 0.55 21.83 4.93
C MET A 1 -0.43 20.67 5.12
N ALA A 2 -1.75 20.83 4.91
CA ALA A 2 -2.67 19.68 4.97
C ALA A 2 -2.56 18.82 3.70
N LEU A 3 -3.15 17.61 3.70
CA LEU A 3 -3.29 16.82 2.47
C LEU A 3 -4.07 17.62 1.41
N PRO A 4 -3.67 17.56 0.13
CA PRO A 4 -4.42 18.22 -0.93
C PRO A 4 -5.78 17.53 -1.14
N ALA A 5 -6.78 18.27 -1.60
CA ALA A 5 -7.98 17.66 -2.16
C ALA A 5 -7.63 17.05 -3.53
N ILE A 6 -7.93 15.77 -3.70
CA ILE A 6 -7.56 14.98 -4.87
C ILE A 6 -8.71 15.00 -5.86
N THR A 7 -8.40 15.37 -7.10
CA THR A 7 -9.38 15.35 -8.19
C THR A 7 -9.58 13.91 -8.65
N PRO A 8 -10.83 13.44 -8.87
CA PRO A 8 -11.10 12.10 -9.39
C PRO A 8 -10.36 11.82 -10.70
N TYR A 9 -9.89 10.59 -10.85
CA TYR A 9 -9.19 10.12 -12.05
C TYR A 9 -9.39 8.61 -12.22
N PRO A 10 -9.31 8.08 -13.45
CA PRO A 10 -9.56 6.66 -13.70
C PRO A 10 -8.43 5.78 -13.13
N MET A 11 -8.79 4.58 -12.68
CA MET A 11 -7.82 3.54 -12.33
C MET A 11 -7.10 3.05 -13.60
N PRO A 12 -5.77 2.79 -13.57
CA PRO A 12 -5.04 2.30 -14.74
C PRO A 12 -5.55 0.93 -15.20
N ALA A 13 -5.66 0.77 -16.52
CA ALA A 13 -5.98 -0.50 -17.15
C ALA A 13 -4.73 -1.37 -17.34
N ALA A 14 -4.93 -2.68 -17.50
CA ALA A 14 -3.85 -3.66 -17.63
C ALA A 14 -2.93 -3.40 -18.85
N ASP A 15 -3.49 -2.86 -19.94
CA ASP A 15 -2.77 -2.52 -21.17
C ASP A 15 -2.02 -1.18 -21.10
N GLU A 16 -2.20 -0.41 -20.03
CA GLU A 16 -1.49 0.85 -19.75
C GLU A 16 -0.26 0.65 -18.86
N LEU A 17 -0.06 -0.57 -18.33
CA LEU A 17 1.02 -0.85 -17.39
C LEU A 17 2.40 -0.77 -18.06
N PRO A 18 3.41 -0.23 -17.36
CA PRO A 18 4.77 -0.23 -17.86
C PRO A 18 5.33 -1.65 -17.98
N ALA A 19 6.22 -1.86 -18.95
CA ALA A 19 6.96 -3.11 -19.06
C ALA A 19 7.85 -3.32 -17.82
N ASN A 20 7.67 -4.47 -17.15
CA ASN A 20 8.53 -4.87 -16.04
C ASN A 20 9.94 -5.23 -16.52
N ARG A 21 10.96 -4.86 -15.72
CA ARG A 21 12.35 -5.27 -15.98
C ARG A 21 12.70 -6.67 -15.52
N VAL A 22 11.89 -7.24 -14.63
CA VAL A 22 12.06 -8.57 -14.04
C VAL A 22 10.75 -9.34 -14.19
N ASP A 23 10.84 -10.66 -14.14
CA ASP A 23 9.76 -11.61 -14.39
C ASP A 23 9.39 -12.42 -13.13
N TRP A 24 9.64 -11.85 -11.94
CA TRP A 24 9.24 -12.48 -10.70
C TRP A 24 7.73 -12.77 -10.70
N THR A 25 7.37 -13.93 -10.14
CA THR A 25 5.97 -14.30 -9.92
C THR A 25 5.73 -14.49 -8.45
N VAL A 26 4.53 -14.16 -7.99
CA VAL A 26 4.15 -14.40 -6.60
C VAL A 26 4.08 -15.91 -6.33
N ASP A 27 4.64 -16.31 -5.20
CA ASP A 27 4.51 -17.63 -4.59
C ASP A 27 3.78 -17.46 -3.24
N PRO A 28 2.57 -18.03 -3.08
CA PRO A 28 1.80 -17.91 -1.85
C PRO A 28 2.54 -18.31 -0.58
N ALA A 29 3.48 -19.25 -0.66
CA ALA A 29 4.26 -19.68 0.51
C ALA A 29 5.32 -18.64 0.94
N ARG A 30 5.69 -17.73 0.03
CA ARG A 30 6.74 -16.72 0.22
C ARG A 30 6.19 -15.30 0.38
N ALA A 31 4.95 -15.08 -0.01
CA ALA A 31 4.36 -13.74 -0.07
C ALA A 31 3.64 -13.32 1.20
N VAL A 32 3.60 -12.02 1.45
CA VAL A 32 2.57 -11.36 2.26
C VAL A 32 1.81 -10.35 1.41
N LEU A 33 0.55 -10.08 1.75
CA LEU A 33 -0.20 -8.93 1.25
C LEU A 33 -0.07 -7.78 2.26
N LEU A 34 0.37 -6.61 1.80
CA LEU A 34 0.40 -5.39 2.59
C LEU A 34 -0.68 -4.42 2.12
N VAL A 35 -1.61 -4.11 3.01
CA VAL A 35 -2.61 -3.06 2.87
C VAL A 35 -2.05 -1.77 3.47
N HIS A 36 -1.51 -0.91 2.60
CA HIS A 36 -0.73 0.26 3.03
C HIS A 36 -1.62 1.48 3.27
N ASP A 37 -1.77 1.87 4.54
CA ASP A 37 -2.33 3.15 4.99
C ASP A 37 -3.74 3.48 4.43
N LEU A 38 -4.63 2.48 4.28
CA LEU A 38 -6.04 2.67 3.90
C LEU A 38 -6.92 3.17 5.07
N GLN A 39 -6.41 4.13 5.84
CA GLN A 39 -7.13 4.79 6.93
C GLN A 39 -8.09 5.85 6.39
N ASN A 40 -9.21 6.06 7.08
CA ASN A 40 -10.22 7.04 6.70
C ASN A 40 -9.64 8.46 6.54
N TYR A 41 -8.65 8.83 7.36
CA TYR A 41 -7.94 10.11 7.22
C TYR A 41 -7.30 10.30 5.85
N PHE A 42 -6.58 9.30 5.32
CA PHE A 42 -5.95 9.41 4.01
C PHE A 42 -6.99 9.36 2.88
N LEU A 43 -8.01 8.53 3.03
CA LEU A 43 -9.10 8.45 2.05
C LEU A 43 -9.97 9.71 2.03
N SER A 44 -9.97 10.52 3.10
CA SER A 44 -10.70 11.80 3.15
C SER A 44 -10.17 12.86 2.19
N ALA A 45 -8.96 12.67 1.63
CA ALA A 45 -8.42 13.53 0.58
C ALA A 45 -9.13 13.34 -0.77
N TYR A 46 -9.88 12.24 -0.95
CA TYR A 46 -10.59 11.89 -2.18
C TYR A 46 -12.09 12.12 -2.06
N ASP A 47 -12.78 12.22 -3.20
CA ASP A 47 -14.21 11.90 -3.27
C ASP A 47 -14.38 10.38 -3.22
N ARG A 48 -14.88 9.85 -2.10
CA ARG A 48 -15.06 8.41 -1.88
C ARG A 48 -16.08 7.75 -2.82
N GLN A 49 -16.91 8.53 -3.50
CA GLN A 49 -17.92 8.02 -4.43
C GLN A 49 -17.45 8.05 -5.89
N ALA A 50 -16.26 8.57 -6.16
CA ALA A 50 -15.69 8.67 -7.49
C ALA A 50 -14.36 7.90 -7.59
N ALA A 51 -13.99 7.55 -8.82
CA ALA A 51 -12.71 6.91 -9.08
C ALA A 51 -11.55 7.77 -8.53
N PRO A 52 -10.52 7.14 -7.93
CA PRO A 52 -10.24 5.70 -7.95
C PRO A 52 -10.73 4.92 -6.71
N VAL A 53 -11.43 5.55 -5.76
CA VAL A 53 -11.62 4.97 -4.40
C VAL A 53 -12.53 3.72 -4.39
N PRO A 54 -13.71 3.69 -5.05
CA PRO A 54 -14.54 2.49 -5.08
C PRO A 54 -13.81 1.28 -5.66
N GLU A 55 -13.09 1.46 -6.77
CA GLU A 55 -12.32 0.42 -7.44
C GLU A 55 -11.15 -0.05 -6.57
N LEU A 56 -10.40 0.88 -5.98
CA LEU A 56 -9.31 0.60 -5.04
C LEU A 56 -9.76 -0.33 -3.92
N LEU A 57 -10.83 0.04 -3.20
CA LEU A 57 -11.30 -0.72 -2.04
C LEU A 57 -11.87 -2.08 -2.46
N SER A 58 -12.57 -2.14 -3.61
CA SER A 58 -13.08 -3.40 -4.16
C SER A 58 -11.95 -4.37 -4.50
N HIS A 59 -10.92 -3.89 -5.20
CA HIS A 59 -9.76 -4.71 -5.57
C HIS A 59 -8.95 -5.16 -4.36
N VAL A 60 -8.73 -4.30 -3.37
CA VAL A 60 -8.06 -4.69 -2.12
C VAL A 60 -8.87 -5.73 -1.37
N ALA A 61 -10.21 -5.61 -1.32
CA ALA A 61 -11.07 -6.61 -0.71
C ALA A 61 -11.02 -7.96 -1.46
N GLU A 62 -10.92 -7.96 -2.79
CA GLU A 62 -10.71 -9.16 -3.60
C GLU A 62 -9.35 -9.82 -3.29
N LEU A 63 -8.28 -9.03 -3.28
CA LEU A 63 -6.93 -9.51 -2.95
C LEU A 63 -6.85 -10.11 -1.56
N LYS A 64 -7.55 -9.52 -0.57
CA LYS A 64 -7.63 -10.09 0.78
C LYS A 64 -8.32 -11.46 0.80
N LYS A 65 -9.43 -11.61 0.07
CA LYS A 65 -10.12 -12.90 -0.03
C LYS A 65 -9.23 -13.95 -0.66
N GLU A 66 -8.52 -13.57 -1.71
CA GLU A 66 -7.62 -14.48 -2.42
C GLU A 66 -6.38 -14.82 -1.59
N ALA A 67 -5.81 -13.85 -0.88
CA ALA A 67 -4.73 -14.07 0.08
C ALA A 67 -5.15 -15.08 1.16
N ALA A 68 -6.35 -14.92 1.72
CA ALA A 68 -6.90 -15.86 2.70
C ALA A 68 -7.09 -17.27 2.10
N ARG A 69 -7.62 -17.38 0.87
CA ARG A 69 -7.77 -18.66 0.16
C ARG A 69 -6.42 -19.38 -0.03
N LEU A 70 -5.36 -18.62 -0.28
CA LEU A 70 -4.03 -19.11 -0.60
C LEU A 70 -3.11 -19.24 0.63
N GLY A 71 -3.56 -18.84 1.82
CA GLY A 71 -2.72 -18.84 3.03
C GLY A 71 -1.61 -17.79 3.01
N VAL A 72 -1.80 -16.71 2.24
CA VAL A 72 -0.93 -15.53 2.23
C VAL A 72 -1.35 -14.62 3.40
N PRO A 73 -0.46 -14.32 4.36
CA PRO A 73 -0.77 -13.43 5.47
C PRO A 73 -1.08 -12.02 4.99
N VAL A 74 -2.06 -11.39 5.61
CA VAL A 74 -2.41 -9.99 5.36
C VAL A 74 -1.88 -9.13 6.50
N LEU A 75 -1.09 -8.14 6.13
CA LEU A 75 -0.52 -7.13 7.01
C LEU A 75 -1.10 -5.76 6.62
N TYR A 76 -1.20 -4.87 7.60
CA TYR A 76 -1.62 -3.49 7.40
C TYR A 76 -0.56 -2.56 7.95
N THR A 77 -0.42 -1.39 7.34
CA THR A 77 0.19 -0.25 8.01
C THR A 77 -0.87 0.78 8.36
N ALA A 78 -0.75 1.34 9.57
CA ALA A 78 -1.63 2.40 10.04
C ALA A 78 -0.83 3.40 10.88
N GLN A 79 -0.91 4.69 10.57
CA GLN A 79 -0.31 5.73 11.40
C GLN A 79 -1.09 5.87 12.71
N PRO A 80 -0.40 6.04 13.85
CA PRO A 80 -1.06 6.43 15.08
C PRO A 80 -1.54 7.88 14.96
N GLY A 81 -2.72 8.14 15.53
CA GLY A 81 -3.26 9.49 15.60
C GLY A 81 -2.63 10.33 16.70
N GLY A 82 -2.55 11.64 16.49
CA GLY A 82 -2.07 12.58 17.50
C GLY A 82 -0.58 12.47 17.82
N GLN A 83 0.25 12.12 16.82
CA GLN A 83 1.71 12.08 16.99
C GLN A 83 2.24 13.39 17.56
N SER A 84 3.13 13.29 18.55
CA SER A 84 3.92 14.41 19.02
C SER A 84 4.85 14.96 17.92
N ALA A 85 5.34 16.19 18.11
CA ALA A 85 6.28 16.79 17.17
C ALA A 85 7.58 15.97 17.01
N GLU A 86 8.02 15.28 18.06
CA GLU A 86 9.22 14.43 18.02
C GLU A 86 8.99 13.14 17.22
N GLU A 87 7.88 12.45 17.46
CA GLU A 87 7.51 11.23 16.71
C GLU A 87 7.36 11.54 15.22
N ARG A 88 6.67 12.64 14.93
CA ARG A 88 6.36 13.05 13.57
C ARG A 88 7.58 13.54 12.80
N GLY A 89 8.45 14.30 13.46
CA GLY A 89 9.71 14.82 12.91
C GLY A 89 9.50 15.65 11.64
N LEU A 90 10.37 15.46 10.64
CA LEU A 90 10.39 16.23 9.39
C LEU A 90 9.13 16.09 8.50
N GLN A 91 8.24 15.14 8.82
CA GLN A 91 6.96 15.04 8.13
C GLN A 91 6.08 16.26 8.42
N GLN A 92 6.33 17.00 9.49
CA GLN A 92 5.57 18.21 9.82
C GLN A 92 5.78 19.32 8.80
N ASP A 93 7.02 19.47 8.31
CA ASP A 93 7.38 20.49 7.34
C ASP A 93 6.58 20.33 6.04
N PHE A 94 6.33 19.08 5.62
CA PHE A 94 5.54 18.76 4.43
C PHE A 94 4.03 18.68 4.74
N TRP A 95 3.66 17.86 5.73
CA TRP A 95 2.28 17.38 5.93
C TRP A 95 1.60 17.90 7.21
N GLY A 96 2.18 18.92 7.86
CA GLY A 96 1.59 19.50 9.08
C GLY A 96 1.50 18.47 10.22
N PRO A 97 0.54 18.59 11.17
CA PRO A 97 0.41 17.66 12.30
C PRO A 97 -0.11 16.28 11.90
N GLY A 98 -0.70 16.15 10.71
CA GLY A 98 -1.22 14.89 10.17
C GLY A 98 -2.46 14.36 10.84
N LEU A 99 -2.51 13.03 10.95
CA LEU A 99 -3.66 12.28 11.44
C LEU A 99 -3.97 12.70 12.90
N PRO A 100 -5.15 13.28 13.16
CA PRO A 100 -5.53 13.75 14.49
C PRO A 100 -5.72 12.57 15.47
N ALA A 101 -5.74 12.85 16.77
CA ALA A 101 -6.15 11.87 17.78
C ALA A 101 -7.66 11.63 17.71
N ASP A 102 -8.11 10.97 16.64
CA ASP A 102 -9.51 10.66 16.35
C ASP A 102 -9.62 9.21 15.87
N GLU A 103 -10.47 8.44 16.52
CA GLU A 103 -10.59 6.99 16.28
C GLU A 103 -11.14 6.69 14.87
N HIS A 104 -12.10 7.47 14.39
CA HIS A 104 -12.68 7.26 13.07
C HIS A 104 -11.66 7.56 11.96
N ALA A 105 -10.93 8.67 12.08
CA ALA A 105 -9.86 9.05 11.16
C ALA A 105 -8.72 8.03 11.15
N ALA A 106 -8.38 7.47 12.32
CA ALA A 106 -7.35 6.44 12.49
C ALA A 106 -7.79 5.04 12.01
N ALA A 107 -9.08 4.76 11.97
CA ALA A 107 -9.58 3.47 11.53
C ALA A 107 -9.27 3.22 10.05
N ILE A 108 -8.91 1.97 9.74
CA ILE A 108 -8.89 1.46 8.37
C ILE A 108 -10.33 1.43 7.85
N ALA A 109 -10.52 1.77 6.58
CA ALA A 109 -11.84 1.79 5.96
C ALA A 109 -12.58 0.45 6.10
N ASP A 110 -13.87 0.51 6.45
CA ASP A 110 -14.70 -0.66 6.78
C ASP A 110 -14.71 -1.72 5.66
N GLU A 111 -14.68 -1.27 4.40
CA GLU A 111 -14.66 -2.12 3.21
C GLU A 111 -13.46 -3.08 3.17
N VAL A 112 -12.37 -2.71 3.83
CA VAL A 112 -11.10 -3.45 3.87
C VAL A 112 -10.58 -3.64 5.30
N ALA A 113 -11.43 -3.50 6.31
CA ALA A 113 -11.05 -3.61 7.72
C ALA A 113 -10.31 -4.92 8.04
N PRO A 114 -9.28 -4.90 8.91
CA PRO A 114 -8.57 -6.10 9.32
C PRO A 114 -9.52 -7.19 9.84
N GLY A 115 -9.31 -8.43 9.37
CA GLY A 115 -10.02 -9.62 9.84
C GLY A 115 -9.28 -10.35 10.97
N ASP A 116 -9.86 -11.47 11.41
CA ASP A 116 -9.21 -12.35 12.38
C ASP A 116 -7.91 -12.94 11.81
N GLY A 117 -6.80 -12.73 12.51
CA GLY A 117 -5.47 -13.21 12.10
C GLY A 117 -4.66 -12.22 11.26
N ASP A 118 -5.28 -11.12 10.81
CA ASP A 118 -4.57 -10.01 10.17
C ASP A 118 -3.70 -9.26 11.20
N THR A 119 -2.57 -8.72 10.77
CA THR A 119 -1.67 -7.94 11.64
C THR A 119 -1.65 -6.48 11.24
N VAL A 120 -1.88 -5.57 12.20
CA VAL A 120 -1.75 -4.12 11.99
C VAL A 120 -0.43 -3.63 12.58
N ILE A 121 0.39 -3.01 11.73
CA ILE A 121 1.71 -2.46 12.07
C ILE A 121 1.59 -0.94 12.17
N THR A 122 2.05 -0.40 13.30
CA THR A 122 2.10 1.06 13.50
C THR A 122 3.12 1.70 12.55
N LYS A 123 2.66 2.63 11.74
CA LYS A 123 3.43 3.30 10.69
C LYS A 123 3.97 4.65 11.12
N TRP A 124 5.26 4.90 10.91
CA TRP A 124 5.92 6.13 11.38
C TRP A 124 6.48 7.05 10.31
N LYS A 125 6.86 6.52 9.13
CA LYS A 125 7.45 7.24 8.00
C LYS A 125 6.86 6.72 6.68
N TYR A 126 7.37 7.16 5.53
CA TYR A 126 6.86 6.72 4.21
C TYR A 126 7.05 5.24 3.95
N SER A 127 8.20 4.66 4.27
CA SER A 127 8.40 3.22 4.15
C SER A 127 7.70 2.45 5.26
N GLY A 128 7.08 1.32 4.94
CA GLY A 128 6.50 0.38 5.88
C GLY A 128 7.50 -0.33 6.78
N PHE A 129 8.80 -0.23 6.47
CA PHE A 129 9.86 -0.85 7.25
C PHE A 129 10.42 0.07 8.34
N VAL A 130 10.38 1.38 8.14
CA VAL A 130 11.08 2.33 9.01
C VAL A 130 10.39 2.47 10.37
N ARG A 131 11.11 2.09 11.43
CA ARG A 131 10.65 2.05 12.83
C ARG A 131 9.50 1.08 13.06
N THR A 132 9.50 -0.04 12.33
CA THR A 132 8.52 -1.12 12.47
C THR A 132 9.24 -2.45 12.66
N ASP A 133 8.48 -3.51 12.90
CA ASP A 133 8.95 -4.89 12.91
C ASP A 133 8.60 -5.66 11.63
N LEU A 134 8.28 -4.95 10.53
CA LEU A 134 7.83 -5.58 9.28
C LEU A 134 8.89 -6.53 8.70
N LEU A 135 10.17 -6.12 8.69
CA LEU A 135 11.26 -6.96 8.17
C LEU A 135 11.45 -8.22 9.01
N GLU A 136 11.47 -8.05 10.34
CA GLU A 136 11.60 -9.13 11.30
C GLU A 136 10.48 -10.16 11.10
N ARG A 137 9.22 -9.70 10.99
CA ARG A 137 8.05 -10.56 10.74
C ARG A 137 8.17 -11.34 9.44
N LEU A 138 8.61 -10.69 8.36
CA LEU A 138 8.81 -11.36 7.07
C LEU A 138 9.86 -12.47 7.19
N ARG A 139 10.99 -12.18 7.83
CA ARG A 139 12.08 -13.14 8.03
C ARG A 139 11.69 -14.30 8.94
N GLU A 140 11.00 -14.03 10.05
CA GLU A 140 10.54 -15.05 10.98
C GLU A 140 9.53 -16.02 10.34
N GLN A 141 8.74 -15.53 9.39
CA GLN A 141 7.80 -16.35 8.63
C GLN A 141 8.42 -17.03 7.40
N GLY A 142 9.70 -16.78 7.12
CA GLY A 142 10.38 -17.29 5.92
C GLY A 142 9.81 -16.71 4.61
N ARG A 143 9.29 -15.48 4.65
CA ARG A 143 8.62 -14.81 3.54
C ARG A 143 9.51 -13.69 2.98
N ASP A 144 9.79 -13.75 1.70
CA ASP A 144 10.69 -12.83 0.97
C ASP A 144 10.00 -12.18 -0.24
N GLN A 145 8.66 -12.18 -0.27
CA GLN A 145 7.85 -11.47 -1.25
C GLN A 145 6.81 -10.59 -0.56
N ILE A 146 6.56 -9.40 -1.11
CA ILE A 146 5.54 -8.46 -0.61
C ILE A 146 4.67 -7.95 -1.74
N VAL A 147 3.36 -8.20 -1.63
CA VAL A 147 2.34 -7.66 -2.53
C VAL A 147 1.79 -6.38 -1.91
N LEU A 148 1.95 -5.25 -2.60
CA LEU A 148 1.67 -3.91 -2.10
C LEU A 148 0.39 -3.37 -2.70
N THR A 149 -0.47 -2.87 -1.82
CA THR A 149 -1.73 -2.19 -2.14
C THR A 149 -1.88 -0.94 -1.27
N GLY A 150 -2.80 -0.05 -1.59
CA GLY A 150 -3.16 1.09 -0.74
C GLY A 150 -2.67 2.44 -1.24
N VAL A 151 -2.40 3.37 -0.32
CA VAL A 151 -2.09 4.77 -0.66
C VAL A 151 -0.87 5.31 0.11
N TYR A 152 -0.18 6.34 -0.39
CA TYR A 152 -0.24 6.88 -1.76
C TYR A 152 0.82 6.21 -2.63
N ALA A 153 0.50 5.93 -3.90
CA ALA A 153 1.33 5.14 -4.79
C ALA A 153 2.78 5.66 -4.87
N HIS A 154 3.00 6.94 -5.16
CA HIS A 154 4.34 7.53 -5.31
C HIS A 154 5.06 7.86 -3.98
N ILE A 155 4.35 7.79 -2.85
CA ILE A 155 4.89 8.15 -1.53
C ILE A 155 5.15 6.87 -0.73
N GLY A 156 4.14 6.40 0.01
CA GLY A 156 4.33 5.33 0.98
C GLY A 156 4.55 3.98 0.31
N VAL A 157 3.74 3.68 -0.71
CA VAL A 157 3.81 2.41 -1.45
C VAL A 157 5.14 2.30 -2.19
N LEU A 158 5.53 3.31 -2.98
CA LEU A 158 6.79 3.30 -3.73
C LEU A 158 8.02 3.23 -2.82
N MET A 159 8.04 3.99 -1.72
CA MET A 159 9.15 3.95 -0.77
C MET A 159 9.24 2.59 -0.07
N THR A 160 8.10 1.97 0.25
CA THR A 160 8.08 0.61 0.80
C THR A 160 8.56 -0.43 -0.22
N ALA A 161 8.17 -0.30 -1.50
CA ALA A 161 8.67 -1.17 -2.57
C ALA A 161 10.20 -1.04 -2.74
N CYS A 162 10.72 0.20 -2.71
CA CYS A 162 12.15 0.45 -2.80
C CYS A 162 12.92 -0.12 -1.59
N ASP A 163 12.41 0.07 -0.37
CA ASP A 163 13.02 -0.50 0.84
C ASP A 163 12.97 -2.03 0.85
N ALA A 164 11.87 -2.64 0.39
CA ALA A 164 11.77 -4.09 0.23
C ALA A 164 12.87 -4.60 -0.71
N TRP A 165 13.01 -3.97 -1.87
CA TRP A 165 14.04 -4.33 -2.85
C TRP A 165 15.46 -4.21 -2.29
N MET A 166 15.76 -3.15 -1.53
CA MET A 166 17.07 -2.98 -0.88
C MET A 166 17.34 -3.99 0.24
N GLN A 167 16.32 -4.73 0.68
CA GLN A 167 16.39 -5.74 1.74
C GLN A 167 16.24 -7.17 1.19
N ASP A 168 16.40 -7.34 -0.13
CA ASP A 168 16.25 -8.61 -0.84
C ASP A 168 14.84 -9.23 -0.75
N ILE A 169 13.81 -8.39 -0.58
CA ILE A 169 12.39 -8.79 -0.64
C ILE A 169 11.84 -8.40 -2.01
N GLN A 170 11.26 -9.36 -2.73
CA GLN A 170 10.64 -9.10 -4.04
C GLN A 170 9.32 -8.36 -3.86
N ALA A 171 9.26 -7.11 -4.33
CA ALA A 171 8.06 -6.31 -4.28
C ALA A 171 7.18 -6.49 -5.53
N PHE A 172 5.87 -6.52 -5.31
CA PHE A 172 4.83 -6.55 -6.33
C PHE A 172 3.87 -5.39 -6.07
N VAL A 173 3.80 -4.40 -6.95
CA VAL A 173 2.84 -3.29 -6.82
C VAL A 173 1.62 -3.62 -7.67
N VAL A 174 0.45 -3.69 -7.03
CA VAL A 174 -0.81 -4.00 -7.72
C VAL A 174 -1.43 -2.69 -8.20
N ALA A 175 -1.24 -2.38 -9.48
CA ALA A 175 -1.51 -1.07 -10.08
C ALA A 175 -2.97 -0.61 -9.95
N ASP A 176 -3.92 -1.54 -10.04
CA ASP A 176 -5.35 -1.26 -9.89
C ASP A 176 -5.83 -1.35 -8.43
N ALA A 177 -4.92 -1.64 -7.49
CA ALA A 177 -5.18 -1.66 -6.04
C ALA A 177 -4.26 -0.68 -5.28
N VAL A 178 -3.78 0.36 -5.96
CA VAL A 178 -3.15 1.53 -5.34
C VAL A 178 -3.79 2.81 -5.88
N ALA A 179 -3.73 3.90 -5.11
CA ALA A 179 -4.18 5.22 -5.56
C ALA A 179 -3.22 6.31 -5.11
N ASP A 180 -3.37 7.49 -5.71
CA ASP A 180 -2.44 8.59 -5.59
C ASP A 180 -3.12 9.97 -5.71
N PHE A 181 -2.33 11.03 -5.57
CA PHE A 181 -2.80 12.42 -5.67
C PHE A 181 -3.27 12.81 -7.08
N SER A 182 -2.81 12.09 -8.11
CA SER A 182 -3.19 12.33 -9.49
C SER A 182 -2.91 11.08 -10.34
N ALA A 183 -3.51 11.01 -11.53
CA ALA A 183 -3.17 10.00 -12.52
C ALA A 183 -1.68 10.04 -12.92
N ASP A 184 -1.08 11.24 -12.95
CA ASP A 184 0.33 11.42 -13.31
C ASP A 184 1.27 10.88 -12.24
N ASP A 185 0.99 11.16 -10.96
CA ASP A 185 1.75 10.62 -9.82
C ASP A 185 1.62 9.11 -9.75
N HIS A 186 0.39 8.60 -9.93
CA HIS A 186 0.12 7.17 -9.99
C HIS A 186 0.95 6.51 -11.11
N ALA A 187 0.84 7.01 -12.35
CA ALA A 187 1.57 6.46 -13.49
C ALA A 187 3.09 6.59 -13.33
N MET A 188 3.58 7.67 -12.70
CA MET A 188 5.00 7.84 -12.36
C MET A 188 5.48 6.77 -11.39
N ALA A 189 4.73 6.51 -10.32
CA ALA A 189 5.05 5.49 -9.34
C ALA A 189 5.16 4.11 -9.99
N LEU A 190 4.20 3.74 -10.83
CA LEU A 190 4.21 2.46 -11.56
C LEU A 190 5.41 2.36 -12.50
N ARG A 191 5.67 3.38 -13.33
CA ARG A 191 6.83 3.40 -14.24
C ARG A 191 8.14 3.26 -13.49
N TRP A 192 8.27 3.94 -12.35
CA TRP A 192 9.48 3.88 -11.54
C TRP A 192 9.65 2.49 -10.91
N ALA A 193 8.59 1.96 -10.29
CA ALA A 193 8.58 0.66 -9.63
C ALA A 193 9.00 -0.47 -10.60
N ALA A 194 8.31 -0.59 -11.74
CA ALA A 194 8.60 -1.57 -12.80
C ALA A 194 10.04 -1.47 -13.35
N GLY A 195 10.59 -0.25 -13.33
CA GLY A 195 11.92 0.04 -13.85
C GLY A 195 13.05 -0.10 -12.82
N LYS A 196 12.76 -0.26 -11.53
CA LYS A 196 13.76 -0.09 -10.46
C LYS A 196 13.66 -1.08 -9.30
N CYS A 197 12.47 -1.43 -8.81
CA CYS A 197 12.36 -2.14 -7.53
C CYS A 197 11.24 -3.19 -7.42
N ALA A 198 10.29 -3.26 -8.36
CA ALA A 198 9.14 -4.14 -8.22
C ALA A 198 8.66 -4.68 -9.57
N VAL A 199 7.89 -5.77 -9.51
CA VAL A 199 6.96 -6.14 -10.58
C VAL A 199 5.68 -5.33 -10.40
N VAL A 200 5.24 -4.63 -11.44
CA VAL A 200 3.92 -4.00 -11.51
C VAL A 200 2.95 -4.98 -12.16
N THR A 201 1.83 -5.22 -11.50
CA THR A 201 0.81 -6.20 -11.91
C THR A 201 -0.59 -5.67 -11.64
N THR A 202 -1.62 -6.48 -11.89
CA THR A 202 -3.03 -6.18 -11.59
C THR A 202 -3.60 -7.15 -10.59
N THR A 203 -4.73 -6.78 -10.00
CA THR A 203 -5.49 -7.59 -9.05
C THR A 203 -5.80 -8.96 -9.62
N ARG A 204 -6.21 -9.01 -10.89
CA ARG A 204 -6.52 -10.23 -11.61
C ARG A 204 -5.29 -11.13 -11.83
N ALA A 205 -4.13 -10.53 -12.11
CA ALA A 205 -2.94 -11.27 -12.53
C ALA A 205 -2.03 -11.71 -11.37
N VAL A 206 -2.02 -11.00 -10.24
CA VAL A 206 -1.01 -11.19 -9.17
C VAL A 206 -1.01 -12.60 -8.57
N PHE A 207 -2.19 -13.22 -8.43
CA PHE A 207 -2.36 -14.59 -7.95
C PHE A 207 -2.88 -15.55 -9.02
N GLU A 208 -2.81 -15.17 -10.31
CA GLU A 208 -3.32 -16.02 -11.38
C GLU A 208 -2.55 -17.35 -11.45
N GLY A 209 -3.31 -18.46 -11.47
CA GLY A 209 -2.77 -19.82 -11.54
C GLY A 209 -2.13 -20.34 -10.24
N LYS A 210 -2.46 -19.74 -9.09
CA LYS A 210 -1.96 -20.15 -7.76
C LYS A 210 -2.97 -20.98 -6.95
#